data_AF-A0AAE4WIT0-F1
#
_entry.id   AF-A0AAE4WIT0-F1
#
_cell.length_a   1.000
_cell.length_b   1.000
_cell.length_c   1.000
_cell.angle_alpha   90.00
_cell.angle_beta   90.00
_cell.angle_gamma   90.00
#
_symmetry.space_group_name_H-M   'P 1'
#
loop_
_entity.id
_entity.type
_entity.pdbx_description
1 polymer ?
#
loop_
_entity_poly.entity_id
_entity_poly.type
_entity_poly.pdbx_seq_one_letter_code
_entity_poly.pdbx_strand_id
1 'polypeptide(L)'
;MKAVLFAVLTLNTFMACNAFANDKDVSQPTDPVWRAYTQQINLICPTKHLDLLRPADLRDALDAYKERQTATDQEQMLKAETKSCKGVTAGATCDNFGDIKLASQTGKLAPLARDICDHVSKQQQ
;
A
#
# COMPACT_ATOMS: atom_id res chain seq x y z
N MET A 1 54.06 35.02 37.37
CA MET A 1 54.32 36.22 36.55
C MET A 1 54.47 35.79 35.09
N LYS A 2 53.64 36.36 34.19
CA LYS A 2 53.73 36.32 32.71
C LYS A 2 53.60 34.90 32.09
N ALA A 3 52.89 34.67 30.99
CA ALA A 3 52.43 35.55 29.92
C ALA A 3 51.06 35.09 29.38
N VAL A 4 50.27 36.09 28.99
CA VAL A 4 49.11 35.97 28.12
C VAL A 4 49.62 35.82 26.68
N LEU A 5 49.06 34.89 25.92
CA LEU A 5 49.18 34.86 24.46
C LEU A 5 47.80 34.58 23.85
N PHE A 6 47.25 35.64 23.26
CA PHE A 6 46.13 35.66 22.33
C PHE A 6 46.55 35.06 20.99
N ALA A 7 45.66 34.27 20.36
CA ALA A 7 45.48 34.08 18.92
C ALA A 7 44.83 32.70 18.70
N VAL A 8 43.86 32.44 17.82
CA VAL A 8 43.11 33.19 16.81
C VAL A 8 41.85 32.33 16.59
N LEU A 9 40.69 32.94 16.40
CA LEU A 9 39.49 32.26 15.94
C LEU A 9 39.75 31.59 14.58
N THR A 10 39.59 30.28 14.50
CA THR A 10 39.22 29.63 13.23
C THR A 10 37.80 29.09 13.38
N LEU A 11 36.83 29.84 12.84
CA LEU A 11 35.51 29.29 12.52
C LEU A 11 35.73 28.14 11.53
N ASN A 12 35.66 26.90 12.01
CA ASN A 12 35.40 25.76 11.15
C ASN A 12 33.89 25.52 11.15
N THR A 13 33.22 26.24 10.26
CA THR A 13 31.93 25.84 9.69
C THR A 13 32.09 24.47 9.03
N PHE A 14 31.92 23.39 9.80
CA PHE A 14 31.52 22.11 9.23
C PHE A 14 30.00 22.13 9.05
N MET A 15 29.62 22.78 7.96
CA MET A 15 28.35 22.60 7.30
C MET A 15 28.38 21.20 6.67
N ALA A 16 28.05 20.19 7.49
CA ALA A 16 27.65 18.89 7.00
C ALA A 16 26.16 18.73 7.31
N CYS A 17 25.33 19.29 6.42
CA CYS A 17 23.97 18.81 6.27
C CYS A 17 24.06 17.34 5.89
N ASN A 18 23.98 16.44 6.88
CA ASN A 18 23.62 15.06 6.62
C ASN A 18 22.15 15.08 6.18
N ALA A 19 21.94 15.37 4.89
CA ALA A 19 20.72 15.03 4.20
C ALA A 19 20.66 13.51 4.11
N PHE A 20 20.21 12.87 5.18
CA PHE A 20 19.54 11.57 5.07
C PHE A 20 18.21 11.83 4.37
N ALA A 21 18.25 12.01 3.05
CA ALA A 21 17.07 11.94 2.19
C ALA A 21 16.96 10.52 1.63
N ASN A 22 16.79 9.56 2.55
CA ASN A 22 15.85 8.45 2.32
C ASN A 22 14.45 9.11 2.33
N ASP A 23 13.47 8.85 1.49
CA ASP A 23 13.08 7.63 0.79
C ASP A 23 12.14 8.02 -0.37
N LYS A 24 12.17 7.23 -1.44
CA LYS A 24 11.02 6.86 -2.30
C LYS A 24 9.90 7.90 -2.44
N ASP A 25 9.96 8.73 -3.47
CA ASP A 25 8.74 9.34 -4.03
C ASP A 25 7.97 8.29 -4.85
N VAL A 26 7.45 7.27 -4.16
CA VAL A 26 6.38 6.42 -4.71
C VAL A 26 5.11 7.22 -4.47
N SER A 27 4.70 7.99 -5.49
CA SER A 27 3.47 8.77 -5.48
C SER A 27 2.31 7.92 -4.95
N GLN A 28 1.86 8.20 -3.74
CA GLN A 28 0.77 7.43 -3.13
C GLN A 28 -0.53 7.65 -3.90
N PRO A 29 -1.42 6.64 -3.99
CA PRO A 29 -2.72 6.84 -4.58
C PRO A 29 -3.46 8.01 -3.92
N THR A 30 -4.07 8.89 -4.72
CA THR A 30 -4.85 10.03 -4.22
C THR A 30 -6.24 9.60 -3.74
N ASP A 31 -6.78 8.52 -4.29
CA ASP A 31 -8.03 7.91 -3.83
C ASP A 31 -7.85 7.29 -2.44
N PRO A 32 -8.74 7.60 -1.47
CA PRO A 32 -8.58 7.16 -0.09
C PRO A 32 -8.71 5.64 0.09
N VAL A 33 -9.47 4.94 -0.75
CA VAL A 33 -9.61 3.48 -0.69
C VAL A 33 -8.30 2.83 -1.13
N TRP A 34 -7.76 3.26 -2.28
CA TRP A 34 -6.47 2.76 -2.77
C TRP A 34 -5.34 3.09 -1.82
N ARG A 35 -5.30 4.31 -1.28
CA ARG A 35 -4.28 4.72 -0.31
C ARG A 35 -4.29 3.84 0.94
N ALA A 36 -5.48 3.59 1.52
CA ALA A 36 -5.60 2.74 2.69
C ALA A 36 -5.13 1.31 2.40
N TYR A 37 -5.48 0.77 1.24
CA TYR A 37 -5.03 -0.54 0.79
C TYR A 37 -3.51 -0.61 0.59
N THR A 38 -2.93 0.34 -0.15
CA THR A 38 -1.49 0.46 -0.38
C THR A 38 -0.71 0.56 0.93
N GLN A 39 -1.24 1.28 1.92
CA GLN A 39 -0.63 1.33 3.26
C GLN A 39 -0.61 -0.04 3.94
N GLN A 40 -1.70 -0.82 3.88
CA GLN A 40 -1.75 -2.15 4.49
C GLN A 40 -0.81 -3.16 3.84
N ILE A 41 -0.77 -3.21 2.50
CA ILE A 41 0.16 -4.11 1.79
C ILE A 41 1.62 -3.71 2.00
N ASN A 42 1.94 -2.41 2.06
CA ASN A 42 3.31 -1.96 2.33
C ASN A 42 3.73 -2.23 3.78
N LEU A 43 2.78 -2.24 4.72
CA LEU A 43 3.05 -2.63 6.11
C LEU A 43 3.28 -4.15 6.25
N ILE A 44 2.46 -4.97 5.57
CA ILE A 44 2.46 -6.42 5.75
C ILE A 44 3.53 -7.12 4.89
N CYS A 45 3.76 -6.63 3.67
CA CYS A 45 4.68 -7.23 2.71
C CYS A 45 5.52 -6.18 1.95
N PRO A 46 6.35 -5.40 2.67
CA PRO A 46 7.10 -4.27 2.10
C PRO A 46 8.07 -4.66 0.98
N THR A 47 8.56 -5.91 0.96
CA THR A 47 9.55 -6.38 -0.01
C THR A 47 8.95 -6.87 -1.33
N LYS A 48 7.63 -7.10 -1.37
CA LYS A 48 6.95 -7.66 -2.55
C LYS A 48 6.42 -6.61 -3.53
N HIS A 49 6.38 -5.34 -3.12
CA HIS A 49 5.89 -4.23 -3.94
C HIS A 49 4.52 -4.52 -4.59
N LEU A 50 3.58 -5.02 -3.79
CA LEU A 50 2.24 -5.40 -4.27
C LEU A 50 1.41 -4.18 -4.71
N ASP A 51 1.85 -2.98 -4.37
CA ASP A 51 1.35 -1.72 -4.89
C ASP A 51 1.56 -1.58 -6.41
N LEU A 52 2.48 -2.36 -6.99
CA LEU A 52 2.78 -2.41 -8.42
C LEU A 52 2.09 -3.58 -9.15
N LEU A 53 1.22 -4.34 -8.47
CA LEU A 53 0.46 -5.43 -9.11
C LEU A 53 -0.37 -4.89 -10.27
N ARG A 54 -0.39 -5.64 -11.38
CA ARG A 54 -1.32 -5.35 -12.46
C ARG A 54 -2.75 -5.58 -11.95
N PRO A 55 -3.74 -4.81 -12.41
CA PRO A 55 -5.11 -4.95 -11.95
C PRO A 55 -5.67 -6.37 -12.08
N ALA A 56 -5.32 -7.10 -13.14
CA ALA A 56 -5.76 -8.49 -13.33
C ALA A 56 -5.16 -9.45 -12.28
N ASP A 57 -3.87 -9.34 -11.97
CA ASP A 57 -3.23 -10.18 -10.95
C ASP A 57 -3.84 -9.90 -9.55
N LEU A 58 -4.18 -8.65 -9.28
CA LEU A 58 -4.91 -8.28 -8.05
C LEU A 58 -6.34 -8.83 -8.05
N ARG A 59 -7.04 -8.82 -9.19
CA ARG A 59 -8.38 -9.38 -9.34
C ARG A 59 -8.38 -10.88 -9.02
N ASP A 60 -7.43 -11.62 -9.57
CA ASP A 60 -7.28 -13.06 -9.31
C ASP A 60 -7.06 -13.35 -7.81
N ALA A 61 -6.21 -12.57 -7.14
CA ALA A 61 -5.99 -12.70 -5.70
C ALA A 61 -7.26 -12.37 -4.87
N LEU A 62 -8.01 -11.33 -5.28
CA LEU A 62 -9.26 -10.94 -4.64
C LEU A 62 -10.37 -11.97 -4.84
N ASP A 63 -10.46 -12.58 -6.02
CA ASP A 63 -11.40 -13.68 -6.27
C ASP A 63 -11.07 -14.91 -5.42
N ALA A 64 -9.78 -15.27 -5.34
CA ALA A 64 -9.36 -16.34 -4.45
C ALA A 64 -9.73 -16.04 -2.98
N TYR A 65 -9.52 -14.81 -2.52
CA TYR A 65 -9.96 -14.39 -1.18
C TYR A 65 -11.48 -14.54 -1.01
N LYS A 66 -12.25 -14.04 -1.98
CA LYS A 66 -13.73 -14.08 -2.01
C LYS A 66 -14.24 -15.51 -1.88
N GLU A 67 -13.72 -16.46 -2.65
CA GLU A 67 -14.12 -17.87 -2.63
C GLU A 67 -13.98 -18.53 -1.24
N ARG A 68 -13.06 -18.04 -0.41
CA ARG A 68 -12.85 -18.55 0.97
C ARG A 68 -13.75 -17.88 2.01
N GLN A 69 -14.48 -16.83 1.65
CA GLN A 69 -15.37 -16.14 2.58
C GLN A 69 -16.70 -16.89 2.77
N THR A 70 -17.47 -16.48 3.78
CA THR A 70 -18.84 -16.98 3.97
C THR A 70 -19.73 -16.61 2.78
N ALA A 71 -20.80 -17.36 2.53
CA ALA A 71 -21.74 -17.05 1.45
C ALA A 71 -22.31 -15.62 1.54
N THR A 72 -22.57 -15.14 2.77
CA THR A 72 -23.01 -13.76 3.02
C THR A 72 -21.94 -12.74 2.64
N ASP A 73 -20.68 -12.98 3.00
CA ASP A 73 -19.58 -12.09 2.64
C ASP A 73 -19.33 -12.09 1.12
N GLN A 74 -19.43 -13.25 0.46
CA GLN A 74 -19.33 -13.36 -1.00
C GLN A 74 -20.39 -12.53 -1.72
N GLU A 75 -21.65 -12.60 -1.26
CA GLU A 75 -22.74 -11.79 -1.80
C GLU A 75 -22.48 -10.29 -1.60
N GLN A 76 -21.98 -9.89 -0.43
CA GLN A 76 -21.63 -8.50 -0.16
C GLN A 76 -20.50 -7.99 -1.07
N MET A 77 -19.48 -8.81 -1.30
CA MET A 77 -18.39 -8.52 -2.24
C MET A 77 -18.92 -8.35 -3.66
N LEU A 78 -19.69 -9.31 -4.17
CA LEU A 78 -20.30 -9.23 -5.50
C LEU A 78 -21.18 -7.97 -5.69
N LYS A 79 -21.93 -7.60 -4.65
CA LYS A 79 -22.73 -6.37 -4.66
C LYS A 79 -21.85 -5.11 -4.68
N ALA A 80 -20.73 -5.11 -3.97
CA ALA A 80 -19.79 -4.00 -3.94
C ALA A 80 -19.09 -3.80 -5.30
N GLU A 81 -18.72 -4.88 -5.97
CA GLU A 81 -18.20 -4.91 -7.34
C GLU A 81 -19.21 -4.33 -8.32
N THR A 82 -20.41 -4.91 -8.37
CA THR A 82 -21.51 -4.47 -9.25
C THR A 82 -21.81 -2.98 -9.06
N LYS A 83 -21.82 -2.50 -7.82
CA LYS A 83 -22.05 -1.09 -7.50
C LYS A 83 -20.90 -0.20 -7.99
N SER A 84 -19.65 -0.65 -7.87
CA SER A 84 -18.46 0.10 -8.23
C SER A 84 -18.24 0.15 -9.74
N CYS A 85 -18.68 -0.89 -10.46
CA CYS A 85 -18.66 -0.96 -11.92
C CYS A 85 -19.94 -0.41 -12.58
N LYS A 86 -20.81 0.29 -11.85
CA LYS A 86 -22.04 0.85 -12.44
C LYS A 86 -21.69 1.85 -13.55
N GLY A 87 -22.14 1.56 -14.77
CA GLY A 87 -21.92 2.42 -15.94
C GLY A 87 -20.62 2.15 -16.70
N VAL A 88 -19.88 1.10 -16.34
CA VAL A 88 -18.74 0.59 -17.11
C VAL A 88 -18.98 -0.87 -17.52
N THR A 89 -18.47 -1.25 -18.68
CA THR A 89 -18.61 -2.60 -19.23
C THR A 89 -17.59 -3.55 -18.58
N ALA A 90 -17.69 -3.74 -17.26
CA ALA A 90 -16.79 -4.55 -16.42
C ALA A 90 -15.29 -4.17 -16.48
N GLY A 91 -14.54 -4.55 -15.46
CA GLY A 91 -13.10 -4.36 -15.48
C GLY A 91 -12.45 -4.54 -14.11
N ALA A 92 -11.32 -5.25 -14.10
CA ALA A 92 -10.57 -5.57 -12.88
C ALA A 92 -10.40 -4.36 -11.96
N THR A 93 -10.08 -3.17 -12.49
CA THR A 93 -9.92 -1.96 -11.65
C THR A 93 -11.17 -1.57 -10.85
N CYS A 94 -12.37 -1.63 -11.45
CA CYS A 94 -13.60 -1.25 -10.74
C CYS A 94 -14.08 -2.36 -9.79
N ASP A 95 -13.90 -3.63 -10.17
CA ASP A 95 -14.19 -4.77 -9.31
C ASP A 95 -13.27 -4.76 -8.08
N ASN A 96 -11.96 -4.60 -8.30
CA ASN A 96 -10.97 -4.48 -7.22
C ASN A 96 -11.29 -3.33 -6.28
N PHE A 97 -11.69 -2.17 -6.83
CA PHE A 97 -12.12 -1.04 -6.00
C PHE A 97 -13.34 -1.38 -5.15
N GLY A 98 -14.30 -2.13 -5.68
CA GLY A 98 -15.48 -2.59 -4.94
C GLY A 98 -15.12 -3.46 -3.73
N ASP A 99 -14.30 -4.48 -3.96
CA ASP A 99 -13.85 -5.40 -2.90
C ASP A 99 -13.01 -4.68 -1.84
N ILE A 100 -12.04 -3.85 -2.25
CA ILE A 100 -11.17 -3.11 -1.33
C ILE A 100 -11.97 -2.08 -0.54
N LYS A 101 -12.91 -1.40 -1.18
CA LYS A 101 -13.80 -0.44 -0.51
C LYS A 101 -14.67 -1.14 0.54
N LEU A 102 -15.23 -2.29 0.22
CA LEU A 102 -16.00 -3.08 1.18
C LEU A 102 -15.13 -3.52 2.36
N ALA A 103 -13.93 -4.03 2.10
CA ALA A 103 -13.00 -4.45 3.15
C ALA A 103 -12.59 -3.27 4.05
N SER A 104 -12.37 -2.08 3.47
CA SER A 104 -12.11 -0.85 4.22
C SER A 104 -13.29 -0.47 5.12
N GLN A 105 -14.52 -0.49 4.57
CA GLN A 105 -15.75 -0.13 5.31
C GLN A 105 -16.13 -1.12 6.41
N THR A 106 -15.69 -2.38 6.30
CA THR A 106 -16.02 -3.46 7.25
C THR A 106 -14.87 -3.79 8.20
N GLY A 107 -13.77 -3.03 8.18
CA GLY A 107 -12.59 -3.29 9.02
C GLY A 107 -11.82 -4.56 8.64
N LYS A 108 -12.06 -5.12 7.45
CA LYS A 108 -11.42 -6.33 6.92
C LYS A 108 -10.18 -6.03 6.03
N LEU A 109 -9.70 -4.79 5.99
CA LEU A 109 -8.60 -4.41 5.09
C LEU A 109 -7.27 -5.10 5.44
N ALA A 110 -6.93 -5.22 6.72
CA ALA A 110 -5.72 -5.91 7.16
C ALA A 110 -5.73 -7.43 6.87
N PRO A 111 -6.80 -8.20 7.19
CA PRO A 111 -6.84 -9.62 6.81
C PRO A 111 -6.85 -9.82 5.28
N LEU A 112 -7.53 -8.95 4.52
CA LEU A 112 -7.48 -8.97 3.06
C LEU A 112 -6.04 -8.79 2.53
N ALA A 113 -5.32 -7.77 3.00
CA ALA A 113 -3.96 -7.49 2.57
C ALA A 113 -2.98 -8.63 2.91
N ARG A 114 -3.16 -9.31 4.05
CA ARG A 114 -2.38 -10.51 4.41
C ARG A 114 -2.62 -11.66 3.45
N ASP A 115 -3.89 -11.91 3.12
CA ASP A 115 -4.25 -13.01 2.23
C ASP A 115 -3.71 -12.78 0.80
N ILE A 116 -3.83 -11.55 0.28
CA ILE A 116 -3.24 -11.17 -1.01
C ILE A 116 -1.72 -11.35 -0.99
N CYS A 117 -1.06 -10.93 0.09
CA CYS A 117 0.37 -11.14 0.27
C CYS A 117 0.76 -12.61 0.13
N ASP A 118 0.03 -13.50 0.79
CA ASP A 118 0.32 -14.93 0.80
C ASP A 118 0.02 -15.57 -0.56
N HIS A 119 -1.08 -15.17 -1.20
CA HIS A 119 -1.49 -15.66 -2.52
C HIS A 119 -0.44 -15.34 -3.59
N VAL A 120 -0.03 -14.08 -3.70
CA VAL A 120 0.89 -13.64 -4.76
C VAL A 120 2.29 -14.26 -4.61
N SER A 121 2.77 -14.53 -3.39
CA SER A 121 4.06 -15.25 -3.23
C SER A 121 4.06 -16.66 -3.80
N LYS A 122 2.90 -17.32 -3.89
CA LYS A 122 2.81 -18.67 -4.46
C LYS A 122 2.86 -18.68 -5.98
N GLN A 123 2.56 -17.55 -6.62
CA GLN A 123 2.58 -17.43 -8.09
C GLN A 123 3.92 -16.97 -8.65
N GLN A 124 4.84 -16.48 -7.80
CA GLN A 124 6.17 -16.01 -8.19
C GLN A 124 7.28 -17.06 -7.98
N GLN A 125 6.91 -18.31 -7.68
CA GLN A 125 7.80 -19.47 -7.53
C GLN A 125 7.59 -20.44 -8.69
#